data_AF-A0A7K2N1J7-F1
#
_entry.id   AF-A0A7K2N1J7-F1
#
_cell.length_a   1.000
_cell.length_b   1.000
_cell.length_c   1.000
_cell.angle_alpha   90.00
_cell.angle_beta   90.00
_cell.angle_gamma   90.00
#
_symmetry.space_group_name_H-M   'P 1'
#
loop_
_entity.id
_entity.type
_entity.pdbx_description
1 polymer ?
#
loop_
_entity_poly.entity_id
_entity_poly.type
_entity_poly.pdbx_seq_one_letter_code
_entity_poly.pdbx_strand_id
1 'polypeptide(L)'
;AAPYVHLDPDLAFVLDDGEGRAVGYILGTADTARFAEEFRTKWLPRVADRYPAPQGPPETRTPDEVMAGLLHDPERMIVPELAAYPAHLHIDLLPDWQGQGHGRTLMRTLWRALRERGVPAVHLVMATANTPARAFYDRLGFHEIAAA
;
A
#
# COMPACT_ATOMS: atom_id res chain seq x y z
N ALA A 1 2.44 -5.51 5.08
CA ALA A 1 3.03 -4.99 3.82
C ALA A 1 4.17 -5.86 3.23
N ALA A 2 4.34 -7.12 3.65
CA ALA A 2 5.40 -8.00 3.14
C ALA A 2 5.44 -8.24 1.60
N PRO A 3 4.32 -8.34 0.86
CA PRO A 3 4.39 -8.55 -0.60
C PRO A 3 5.15 -7.43 -1.34
N TYR A 4 5.04 -6.18 -0.88
CA TYR A 4 5.73 -5.05 -1.49
C TYR A 4 7.25 -5.19 -1.41
N VAL A 5 7.79 -5.51 -0.25
CA VAL A 5 9.24 -5.70 -0.08
C VAL A 5 9.76 -6.95 -0.80
N HIS A 6 8.87 -7.87 -1.19
CA HIS A 6 9.24 -9.05 -1.96
C HIS A 6 9.20 -8.81 -3.48
N LEU A 7 8.18 -8.11 -3.96
CA LEU A 7 7.91 -7.91 -5.39
C LEU A 7 8.50 -6.61 -5.94
N ASP A 8 8.59 -5.57 -5.11
CA ASP A 8 9.09 -4.23 -5.47
C ASP A 8 10.01 -3.66 -4.36
N PRO A 9 11.10 -4.37 -3.99
CA PRO A 9 11.98 -3.95 -2.89
C PRO A 9 12.59 -2.55 -3.09
N ASP A 10 12.86 -2.16 -4.33
CA ASP A 10 13.43 -0.86 -4.66
C ASP A 10 12.46 0.33 -4.45
N LEU A 11 11.18 0.04 -4.21
CA LEU A 11 10.16 1.03 -3.89
C LEU A 11 9.77 0.98 -2.40
N ALA A 12 10.55 0.30 -1.56
CA ALA A 12 10.37 0.25 -0.12
C ALA A 12 11.46 1.03 0.62
N PHE A 13 11.03 2.00 1.44
CA PHE A 13 11.90 2.86 2.23
C PHE A 13 11.41 2.88 3.67
N VAL A 14 12.35 3.01 4.61
CA VAL A 14 12.05 3.11 6.04
C VAL A 14 12.49 4.46 6.59
N LEU A 15 11.81 4.91 7.64
CA LEU A 15 12.30 5.94 8.53
C LEU A 15 13.15 5.26 9.60
N ASP A 16 14.44 5.55 9.61
CA ASP A 16 15.39 5.10 10.64
C ASP A 16 15.35 6.06 11.84
N ASP A 17 15.42 5.54 13.06
CA ASP A 17 15.45 6.34 14.29
C ASP A 17 16.83 6.95 14.60
N GLY A 18 17.85 6.63 13.80
CA GLY A 18 19.23 7.01 14.01
C GLY A 18 20.07 5.90 14.66
N GLU A 19 19.44 4.83 15.13
CA GLU A 19 20.08 3.67 15.75
C GLU A 19 19.96 2.39 14.90
N GLY A 20 19.43 2.51 13.68
CA GLY A 20 19.26 1.37 12.77
C GLY A 20 17.88 0.71 12.86
N ARG A 21 16.92 1.29 13.58
CA ARG A 21 15.57 0.72 13.72
C ARG A 21 14.57 1.45 12.83
N ALA A 22 13.82 0.68 12.06
CA ALA A 22 12.69 1.20 11.30
C ALA A 22 11.52 1.58 12.23
N VAL A 23 11.16 2.87 12.23
CA VAL A 23 10.06 3.47 13.03
C VAL A 23 8.92 4.01 12.16
N GLY A 24 9.05 3.85 10.85
CA GLY A 24 8.03 4.11 9.85
C GLY A 24 8.47 3.55 8.50
N TYR A 25 7.54 3.47 7.56
CA TYR A 25 7.83 3.03 6.20
C TYR A 25 7.01 3.82 5.18
N ILE A 26 7.52 3.83 3.95
CA ILE A 26 6.72 4.00 2.74
C ILE A 26 7.11 2.91 1.76
N LEU A 27 6.12 2.30 1.13
CA LEU A 27 6.33 1.26 0.14
C LEU A 27 5.25 1.33 -0.93
N GLY A 28 5.52 0.74 -2.09
CA GLY A 28 4.57 0.75 -3.19
C GLY A 28 4.98 -0.16 -4.35
N THR A 29 4.21 -0.08 -5.42
CA THR A 29 4.51 -0.70 -6.72
C THR A 29 4.47 0.36 -7.81
N ALA A 30 5.27 0.17 -8.87
CA ALA A 30 5.21 1.01 -10.07
C ALA A 30 3.96 0.72 -10.95
N ASP A 31 3.39 -0.48 -10.82
CA ASP A 31 2.29 -0.97 -11.65
C ASP A 31 1.39 -1.90 -10.82
N THR A 32 0.16 -1.48 -10.61
CA THR A 32 -0.84 -2.17 -9.79
C THR A 32 -1.35 -3.46 -10.44
N ALA A 33 -1.49 -3.47 -11.77
CA ALA A 33 -1.97 -4.65 -12.49
C ALA A 33 -0.92 -5.76 -12.47
N ARG A 34 0.35 -5.41 -12.81
CA ARG A 34 1.49 -6.33 -12.65
C ARG A 34 1.61 -6.81 -11.21
N PHE A 35 1.50 -5.90 -10.24
CA PHE A 35 1.62 -6.27 -8.83
C PHE A 35 0.55 -7.26 -8.40
N ALA A 36 -0.71 -7.09 -8.81
CA ALA A 36 -1.78 -8.03 -8.50
C ALA A 36 -1.52 -9.42 -9.12
N GLU A 37 -1.05 -9.47 -10.37
CA GLU A 37 -0.67 -10.73 -11.03
C GLU A 37 0.49 -11.43 -10.30
N GLU A 38 1.55 -10.70 -9.97
CA GLU A 38 2.70 -11.24 -9.24
C GLU A 38 2.36 -11.59 -7.80
N PHE A 39 1.43 -10.86 -7.18
CA PHE A 39 0.89 -11.20 -5.88
C PHE A 39 0.22 -12.58 -5.96
N ARG A 40 -0.67 -12.80 -6.93
CA ARG A 40 -1.36 -14.09 -7.11
C ARG A 40 -0.40 -15.22 -7.43
N THR A 41 0.56 -15.00 -8.32
CA THR A 41 1.39 -16.08 -8.89
C THR A 41 2.67 -16.34 -8.11
N LYS A 42 3.23 -15.34 -7.42
CA LYS A 42 4.52 -15.44 -6.72
C LYS A 42 4.41 -15.31 -5.22
N TRP A 43 3.55 -14.43 -4.71
CA TRP A 43 3.44 -14.18 -3.27
C TRP A 43 2.45 -15.11 -2.57
N LEU A 44 1.21 -15.20 -3.08
CA LEU A 44 0.13 -15.96 -2.46
C LEU A 44 0.51 -17.43 -2.20
N PRO A 45 1.17 -18.17 -3.12
CA PRO A 45 1.58 -19.56 -2.85
C PRO A 45 2.55 -19.71 -1.67
N ARG A 46 3.28 -18.64 -1.28
CA ARG A 46 4.23 -18.68 -0.16
C ARG A 46 3.55 -18.58 1.20
N VAL A 47 2.32 -18.08 1.23
CA VAL A 47 1.61 -17.72 2.47
C VAL A 47 0.26 -18.42 2.62
N ALA A 48 -0.27 -19.02 1.55
CA ALA A 48 -1.58 -19.66 1.52
C ALA A 48 -1.72 -20.82 2.53
N ASP A 49 -0.64 -21.59 2.77
CA ASP A 49 -0.67 -22.69 3.76
C ASP A 49 -0.83 -22.16 5.19
N ARG A 50 -0.24 -20.99 5.48
CA ARG A 50 -0.33 -20.33 6.79
C ARG A 50 -1.63 -19.55 6.96
N TYR A 51 -2.16 -19.00 5.87
CA TYR A 51 -3.36 -18.17 5.83
C TYR A 51 -4.30 -18.70 4.75
N PRO A 52 -5.07 -19.77 5.04
CA PRO A 52 -5.95 -20.39 4.06
C PRO A 52 -7.09 -19.45 3.67
N ALA A 53 -7.66 -19.68 2.49
CA ALA A 53 -8.83 -18.93 2.04
C ALA A 53 -10.02 -19.19 2.99
N PRO A 54 -10.73 -18.15 3.43
CA PRO A 54 -11.86 -18.30 4.35
C PRO A 54 -12.96 -19.14 3.70
N GLN A 55 -13.57 -20.02 4.48
CA GLN A 55 -14.70 -20.84 4.06
C GLN A 55 -16.01 -20.14 4.43
N GLY A 56 -17.00 -20.19 3.55
CA GLY A 56 -18.32 -19.60 3.80
C GLY A 56 -18.48 -18.13 3.39
N PRO A 57 -19.70 -17.58 3.58
CA PRO A 57 -20.07 -16.26 3.07
C PRO A 57 -19.34 -15.13 3.82
N PRO A 58 -19.14 -13.96 3.18
CA PRO A 58 -18.47 -12.81 3.80
C PRO A 58 -19.11 -12.35 5.12
N GLU A 59 -20.44 -12.45 5.23
CA GLU A 59 -21.23 -11.96 6.36
C GLU A 59 -20.88 -12.59 7.71
N THR A 60 -20.33 -13.81 7.68
CA THR A 60 -20.03 -14.60 8.88
C THR A 60 -18.55 -14.59 9.24
N ARG A 61 -17.73 -13.85 8.48
CA ARG A 61 -16.27 -13.88 8.65
C ARG A 61 -15.84 -13.13 9.91
N THR A 62 -14.93 -13.75 10.65
CA THR A 62 -14.15 -13.07 11.69
C THR A 62 -13.21 -12.02 11.05
N PRO A 63 -12.66 -11.06 11.83
CA PRO A 63 -11.69 -10.09 11.31
C PRO A 63 -10.49 -10.73 10.61
N ASP A 64 -9.98 -11.85 11.13
CA ASP A 64 -8.86 -12.58 10.51
C ASP A 64 -9.28 -13.22 9.19
N GLU A 65 -10.49 -13.77 9.10
CA GLU A 65 -11.03 -14.33 7.85
C GLU A 65 -11.34 -13.25 6.81
N VAL A 66 -11.72 -12.04 7.23
CA VAL A 66 -11.81 -10.88 6.32
C VAL A 66 -10.43 -10.58 5.72
N MET A 67 -9.39 -10.52 6.56
CA MET A 67 -8.02 -10.28 6.09
C MET A 67 -7.51 -11.40 5.19
N ALA A 68 -7.81 -12.66 5.51
CA ALA A 68 -7.52 -13.80 4.66
C ALA A 68 -8.27 -13.69 3.32
N GLY A 69 -9.54 -13.27 3.32
CA GLY A 69 -10.29 -13.00 2.09
C GLY A 69 -9.58 -11.99 1.20
N LEU A 70 -9.13 -10.86 1.77
CA LEU A 70 -8.38 -9.83 1.04
C LEU A 70 -7.00 -10.29 0.54
N LEU A 71 -6.38 -11.25 1.22
CA LEU A 71 -5.12 -11.87 0.82
C LEU A 71 -5.30 -12.74 -0.43
N HIS A 72 -6.43 -13.44 -0.55
CA HIS A 72 -6.72 -14.35 -1.67
C HIS A 72 -7.37 -13.66 -2.88
N ASP A 73 -7.66 -12.37 -2.77
CA ASP A 73 -8.25 -11.52 -3.82
C ASP A 73 -7.36 -10.29 -4.10
N PRO A 74 -6.16 -10.46 -4.71
CA PRO A 74 -5.33 -9.33 -5.10
C PRO A 74 -5.94 -8.47 -6.22
N GLU A 75 -6.81 -9.02 -7.06
CA GLU A 75 -7.47 -8.33 -8.18
C GLU A 75 -8.34 -7.17 -7.71
N ARG A 76 -8.83 -7.19 -6.47
CA ARG A 76 -9.52 -6.04 -5.86
C ARG A 76 -8.71 -4.74 -5.89
N MET A 77 -7.39 -4.80 -6.07
CA MET A 77 -6.54 -3.62 -6.21
C MET A 77 -6.69 -2.96 -7.59
N ILE A 78 -7.20 -3.70 -8.58
CA ILE A 78 -7.40 -3.21 -9.95
C ILE A 78 -8.81 -2.62 -10.05
N VAL A 79 -8.88 -1.29 -10.04
CA VAL A 79 -10.12 -0.52 -10.12
C VAL A 79 -10.10 0.32 -11.41
N PRO A 80 -11.13 0.28 -12.27
CA PRO A 80 -11.14 1.00 -13.55
C PRO A 80 -10.83 2.50 -13.44
N GLU A 81 -11.36 3.15 -12.41
CA GLU A 81 -11.20 4.57 -12.11
C GLU A 81 -9.74 4.95 -11.77
N LEU A 82 -8.93 3.96 -11.38
CA LEU A 82 -7.51 4.13 -11.05
C LEU A 82 -6.57 3.79 -12.22
N ALA A 83 -7.09 3.45 -13.41
CA ALA A 83 -6.27 3.07 -14.56
C ALA A 83 -5.26 4.15 -14.98
N ALA A 84 -5.56 5.44 -14.74
CA ALA A 84 -4.65 6.56 -15.01
C ALA A 84 -3.55 6.73 -13.94
N TYR A 85 -3.58 5.95 -12.86
CA TYR A 85 -2.69 6.02 -11.70
C TYR A 85 -2.02 4.65 -11.48
N PRO A 86 -1.05 4.27 -12.32
CA PRO A 86 -0.55 2.89 -12.36
C PRO A 86 0.13 2.45 -11.06
N ALA A 87 0.82 3.35 -10.35
CA ALA A 87 1.43 3.03 -9.07
C ALA A 87 0.45 3.15 -7.90
N HIS A 88 0.70 2.40 -6.83
CA HIS A 88 0.09 2.64 -5.52
C HIS A 88 1.09 2.51 -4.38
N LEU A 89 0.70 3.04 -3.21
CA LEU A 89 1.56 3.09 -2.03
C LEU A 89 0.82 2.80 -0.72
N HIS A 90 1.60 2.46 0.30
CA HIS A 90 1.24 2.55 1.71
C HIS A 90 2.34 3.28 2.48
N ILE A 91 1.93 4.07 3.46
CA ILE A 91 2.82 4.83 4.34
C ILE A 91 2.27 4.76 5.77
N ASP A 92 3.13 4.40 6.71
CA ASP A 92 2.78 4.35 8.12
C ASP A 92 3.98 4.77 8.98
N LEU A 93 3.71 5.51 10.05
CA LEU A 93 4.70 5.92 11.04
C LEU A 93 4.17 5.57 12.43
N LEU A 94 5.05 5.11 13.32
CA LEU A 94 4.72 4.96 14.73
C LEU A 94 4.27 6.31 15.33
N PRO A 95 3.36 6.32 16.32
CA PRO A 95 2.77 7.55 16.86
C PRO A 95 3.80 8.62 17.25
N ASP A 96 4.88 8.22 17.92
CA ASP A 96 5.94 9.13 18.40
C ASP A 96 6.73 9.81 17.26
N TRP A 97 6.58 9.34 16.02
CA TRP A 97 7.26 9.85 14.82
C TRP A 97 6.31 10.61 13.87
N GLN A 98 5.05 10.79 14.27
CA GLN A 98 4.07 11.56 13.51
C GLN A 98 4.19 13.07 13.80
N GLY A 99 3.65 13.92 12.93
CA GLY A 99 3.63 15.38 13.13
C GLY A 99 4.98 16.11 12.95
N GLN A 100 6.07 15.38 12.71
CA GLN A 100 7.44 15.93 12.62
C GLN A 100 7.96 16.11 11.17
N GLY A 101 7.08 15.94 10.18
CA GLY A 101 7.43 16.10 8.76
C GLY A 101 8.03 14.85 8.10
N HIS A 102 8.33 13.79 8.85
CA HIS A 102 8.88 12.55 8.28
C HIS A 102 7.99 11.91 7.20
N GLY A 103 6.67 11.95 7.37
CA GLY A 103 5.74 11.45 6.34
C GLY A 103 5.89 12.16 4.98
N ARG A 104 6.19 13.47 4.99
CA ARG A 104 6.46 14.24 3.76
C ARG A 104 7.79 13.84 3.13
N THR A 105 8.80 13.57 3.95
CA THR A 105 10.13 13.11 3.49
C THR A 105 10.02 11.73 2.83
N LEU A 106 9.33 10.79 3.48
CA LEU A 106 9.05 9.46 2.93
C LEU A 106 8.31 9.57 1.59
N MET A 107 7.24 10.36 1.54
CA MET A 107 6.46 10.57 0.30
C MET A 107 7.31 11.09 -0.86
N ARG A 108 8.12 12.13 -0.61
CA ARG A 108 9.05 12.68 -1.63
C ARG A 108 10.07 11.65 -2.11
N THR A 109 10.53 10.77 -1.22
CA THR A 109 11.48 9.71 -1.54
C THR A 109 10.87 8.70 -2.51
N LEU A 110 9.66 8.22 -2.22
CA LEU A 110 8.94 7.31 -3.12
C LEU A 110 8.65 7.98 -4.48
N TRP A 111 8.16 9.22 -4.48
CA TRP A 111 7.85 9.94 -5.73
C TRP A 111 9.07 10.10 -6.63
N ARG A 112 10.26 10.37 -6.05
CA ARG A 112 11.50 10.41 -6.82
C ARG A 112 11.79 9.05 -7.45
N ALA A 113 11.71 7.97 -6.67
CA ALA A 113 11.96 6.62 -7.17
C ALA A 113 10.97 6.21 -8.28
N LEU A 114 9.68 6.58 -8.15
CA LEU A 114 8.67 6.35 -9.18
C LEU A 114 8.95 7.16 -10.46
N ARG A 115 9.34 8.44 -10.33
CA ARG A 115 9.68 9.29 -11.48
C ARG A 115 10.92 8.82 -12.22
N GLU A 116 11.95 8.38 -11.51
CA GLU A 116 13.17 7.79 -12.10
C GLU A 116 12.85 6.54 -12.95
N ARG A 117 11.75 5.85 -12.63
CA ARG A 117 11.23 4.70 -13.38
C ARG A 117 10.23 5.08 -14.49
N GLY A 118 9.99 6.37 -14.71
CA GLY A 118 9.05 6.84 -15.72
C GLY A 118 7.58 6.64 -15.36
N VAL A 119 7.25 6.39 -14.09
CA VAL A 119 5.88 6.18 -13.65
C VAL A 119 5.15 7.52 -13.57
N PRO A 120 4.03 7.72 -14.30
CA PRO A 120 3.43 9.04 -14.47
C PRO A 120 2.57 9.50 -13.27
N ALA A 121 1.99 8.56 -12.52
CA ALA A 121 1.03 8.86 -11.47
C ALA A 121 0.96 7.73 -10.44
N VAL A 122 0.50 8.07 -9.23
CA VAL A 122 0.38 7.16 -8.09
C VAL A 122 -0.93 7.44 -7.35
N HIS A 123 -1.59 6.39 -6.88
CA HIS A 123 -2.77 6.47 -6.03
C HIS A 123 -2.53 5.82 -4.66
N LEU A 124 -3.51 5.95 -3.78
CA LEU A 124 -3.58 5.22 -2.51
C LEU A 124 -5.03 5.07 -2.11
N VAL A 125 -5.30 4.09 -1.25
CA VAL A 125 -6.62 3.88 -0.65
C VAL A 125 -6.51 4.13 0.85
N MET A 126 -7.51 4.81 1.40
CA MET A 126 -7.61 5.09 2.83
C MET A 126 -9.05 4.92 3.31
N ALA A 127 -9.22 4.60 4.59
CA ALA A 127 -10.54 4.61 5.22
C ALA A 127 -11.11 6.03 5.21
N THR A 128 -12.33 6.21 4.72
CA THR A 128 -13.00 7.52 4.64
C THR A 128 -13.14 8.21 6.00
N ALA A 129 -13.30 7.43 7.07
CA ALA A 129 -13.35 7.92 8.44
C ALA A 129 -12.01 8.47 8.97
N ASN A 130 -10.87 8.17 8.31
CA ASN A 130 -9.55 8.64 8.73
C ASN A 130 -9.28 10.07 8.22
N THR A 131 -10.04 11.04 8.74
CA THR A 131 -9.91 12.45 8.35
C THR A 131 -8.53 13.06 8.59
N PRO A 132 -7.72 12.65 9.61
CA PRO A 132 -6.33 13.10 9.72
C PRO A 132 -5.47 12.68 8.53
N ALA A 133 -5.59 11.44 8.06
CA ALA A 133 -4.88 10.96 6.88
C ALA A 133 -5.31 11.71 5.62
N ARG A 134 -6.62 11.99 5.46
CA ARG A 134 -7.13 12.82 4.35
C ARG A 134 -6.43 14.18 4.30
N ALA A 135 -6.42 14.89 5.43
CA ALA A 135 -5.76 16.19 5.52
C ALA A 135 -4.24 16.12 5.27
N PHE A 136 -3.59 14.99 5.56
CA PHE A 136 -2.19 14.77 5.21
C PHE A 136 -1.99 14.68 3.69
N TYR A 137 -2.81 13.89 2.99
CA TYR A 137 -2.74 13.74 1.54
C TYR A 137 -3.13 15.01 0.77
N ASP A 138 -4.12 15.76 1.24
CA ASP A 138 -4.50 17.05 0.64
C ASP A 138 -3.33 18.05 0.68
N ARG A 139 -2.58 18.12 1.79
CA ARG A 139 -1.36 18.96 1.92
C ARG A 139 -0.18 18.50 1.07
N LEU A 140 -0.28 17.32 0.48
CA LEU A 140 0.69 16.74 -0.44
C LEU A 140 0.26 16.89 -1.91
N GLY A 141 -0.93 17.43 -2.17
CA GLY A 141 -1.45 17.65 -3.51
C GLY A 141 -2.12 16.42 -4.13
N PHE A 142 -2.49 15.42 -3.32
CA PHE A 142 -3.42 14.39 -3.78
C PHE A 142 -4.82 15.00 -3.96
N HIS A 143 -5.56 14.48 -4.93
CA HIS A 143 -6.97 14.76 -5.13
C HIS A 143 -7.77 13.46 -5.02
N GLU A 144 -9.05 13.59 -4.68
CA GLU A 144 -9.96 12.46 -4.58
C GLU A 144 -10.31 11.91 -5.95
N ILE A 145 -10.32 10.58 -6.06
CA ILE A 145 -10.84 9.86 -7.22
C ILE A 145 -12.05 9.10 -6.71
N ALA A 146 -13.23 9.38 -7.27
CA ALA A 146 -14.41 8.59 -6.98
C ALA A 146 -14.22 7.21 -7.61
N ALA A 147 -14.28 6.16 -6.79
CA ALA A 147 -14.39 4.78 -7.23
C ALA A 147 -15.79 4.29 -6.83
N ALA A 148 -16.48 3.65 -7.78
CA ALA A 148 -17.85 3.15 -7.60
C ALA A 148 -17.94 1.99 -6.60
#